data_AF-A0A1M6YD81-F1
#
_entry.id   AF-A0A1M6YD81-F1
#
_cell.length_a   1.000
_cell.length_b   1.000
_cell.length_c   1.000
_cell.angle_alpha   90.00
_cell.angle_beta   90.00
_cell.angle_gamma   90.00
#
_symmetry.space_group_name_H-M   'P 1'
#
loop_
_entity.id
_entity.type
_entity.pdbx_description
1 polymer ?
#
loop_
_entity_poly.entity_id
_entity_poly.type
_entity_poly.pdbx_seq_one_letter_code
_entity_poly.pdbx_strand_id
1 'polypeptide(L)' 'MDIEPERFALEWVSSAEAPRFAEVVTGFTDKIKELGPNPLRRYKASG' A
#
# COMPACT_ATOMS: atom_id res chain seq x y z
N MET A 1 12.13 5.92 -12.26
CA MET A 1 11.97 4.81 -11.31
C MET A 1 10.70 4.09 -11.71
N ASP A 2 10.77 2.78 -11.96
CA ASP A 2 9.70 1.98 -12.57
C ASP A 2 8.61 1.53 -11.56
N ILE A 3 8.26 2.40 -10.62
CA ILE A 3 7.18 2.16 -9.65
C ILE A 3 6.26 3.37 -9.60
N GLU A 4 4.95 3.11 -9.64
CA GLU A 4 3.91 4.11 -9.54
C GLU A 4 3.98 4.77 -8.15
N PRO A 5 4.11 6.11 -8.05
CA PRO A 5 4.21 6.82 -6.76
C PRO A 5 3.06 6.49 -5.80
N GLU A 6 1.88 6.18 -6.36
CA GLU A 6 0.68 5.81 -5.65
C GLU A 6 0.82 4.53 -4.81
N ARG A 7 1.84 3.70 -5.08
CA ARG A 7 2.16 2.50 -4.30
C ARG A 7 2.88 2.82 -2.98
N PHE A 8 3.11 4.10 -2.69
CA PHE A 8 3.67 4.59 -1.43
C PHE A 8 2.72 5.63 -0.80
N ALA A 9 2.51 5.53 0.51
CA ALA A 9 1.76 6.50 1.29
C ALA A 9 2.43 6.69 2.65
N LEU A 10 2.43 7.94 3.14
CA LEU A 10 2.92 8.31 4.47
C LEU A 10 1.81 9.09 5.17
N GLU A 11 1.32 8.53 6.26
CA GLU A 11 0.26 9.13 7.08
C GLU A 11 0.66 9.09 8.55
N TRP A 12 0.43 10.18 9.26
CA TRP A 12 0.67 10.27 10.70
C TRP A 12 -0.62 9.96 11.44
N VAL A 13 -0.60 8.89 12.23
CA VAL A 13 -1.75 8.47 13.05
C VAL A 13 -1.27 8.23 14.48
N SER A 14 -1.84 8.95 15.44
CA SER A 14 -1.51 8.79 16.85
C SER A 14 -2.17 7.55 17.46
N SER A 15 -1.71 7.12 18.64
CA SER A 15 -2.27 5.97 19.35
C SER A 15 -3.73 6.13 19.78
N ALA A 16 -4.25 7.37 19.84
CA ALA A 16 -5.64 7.67 20.17
C ALA A 16 -6.58 7.61 18.96
N GLU A 17 -6.05 7.51 17.74
CA GLU A 17 -6.81 7.62 16.48
C GLU A 17 -7.04 6.24 15.82
N ALA A 18 -7.44 5.23 16.60
CA ALA A 18 -7.67 3.89 16.08
C ALA A 18 -8.65 3.82 14.89
N PRO A 19 -9.78 4.57 14.87
CA PRO A 19 -10.66 4.58 13.70
C PRO A 19 -9.97 5.13 12.44
N ARG A 20 -9.20 6.21 12.55
CA ARG A 20 -8.46 6.81 11.44
C ARG A 20 -7.41 5.87 10.89
N PHE A 21 -6.73 5.11 11.75
CA PHE A 21 -5.79 4.08 11.31
C PHE A 21 -6.48 3.05 10.41
N ALA A 22 -7.65 2.57 10.82
CA ALA A 22 -8.42 1.60 10.05
C ALA A 22 -8.85 2.17 8.68
N GLU A 23 -9.29 3.43 8.65
CA GLU A 23 -9.65 4.14 7.40
C GLU A 23 -8.45 4.27 6.45
N VAL A 24 -7.30 4.75 6.95
CA VAL A 24 -6.07 4.92 6.17
C VAL A 24 -5.59 3.59 5.58
N VAL A 25 -5.52 2.54 6.41
CA VAL A 25 -5.06 1.22 5.96
C VAL A 25 -6.03 0.61 4.96
N THR A 26 -7.34 0.71 5.19
CA THR A 26 -8.36 0.19 4.28
C THR A 26 -8.29 0.91 2.92
N GLY A 27 -8.31 2.24 2.94
CA GLY A 27 -8.27 3.04 1.71
C GLY A 27 -6.99 2.84 0.91
N PHE A 28 -5.83 2.77 1.57
CA PHE A 28 -4.57 2.47 0.88
C PHE A 28 -4.57 1.04 0.30
N THR A 29 -5.07 0.06 1.06
CA THR A 29 -5.18 -1.33 0.59
C THR A 29 -6.06 -1.44 -0.65
N ASP A 30 -7.20 -0.74 -0.68
CA ASP A 30 -8.11 -0.75 -1.82
C ASP A 30 -7.48 -0.07 -3.05
N LYS A 31 -6.78 1.06 -2.86
CA LYS A 31 -5.99 1.69 -3.91
C LYS A 31 -4.94 0.74 -4.51
N ILE A 32 -4.23 -0.02 -3.68
CA ILE A 32 -3.25 -1.01 -4.16
C ILE A 32 -3.93 -2.14 -4.94
N LYS A 33 -5.11 -2.60 -4.53
CA LYS A 33 -5.89 -3.60 -5.29
C LYS A 33 -6.28 -3.07 -6.66
N GLU A 34 -6.71 -1.82 -6.76
CA GLU A 34 -7.08 -1.16 -8.02
C GLU A 34 -5.88 -0.98 -8.97
N LEU A 35 -4.70 -0.65 -8.43
CA LEU A 35 -3.45 -0.57 -9.20
C LEU A 35 -2.93 -1.93 -9.70
N GLY A 36 -3.50 -3.04 -9.19
CA GLY A 36 -3.12 -4.38 -9.58
C GLY A 36 -1.69 -4.78 -9.15
N PRO A 37 -1.17 -5.90 -9.69
CA PRO A 37 0.14 -6.45 -9.31
C PRO A 37 1.28 -5.46 -9.49
N ASN A 38 2.26 -5.49 -8.57
CA ASN A 38 3.46 -4.66 -8.68
C ASN A 38 4.22 -4.95 -10.00
N PRO A 39 4.55 -3.93 -10.81
CA PRO A 39 5.23 -4.11 -12.10
C PRO A 39 6.66 -4.68 -11.95
N LEU A 40 7.28 -4.55 -10.78
CA LEU A 40 8.60 -5.08 -10.45
C LEU A 40 8.59 -6.54 -10.00
N ARG A 41 7.46 -7.26 -10.16
CA ARG A 41 7.31 -8.64 -9.67
C ARG A 41 8.17 -9.62 -10.48
N ARG A 42 9.48 -9.62 -10.21
CA ARG A 42 10.46 -10.66 -10.51
C ARG A 42 10.99 -11.21 -9.18
N TYR A 43 10.16 -11.96 -8.49
CA TYR A 43 10.60 -12.91 -7.48
C TYR A 43 9.77 -14.19 -7.63
N LYS A 44 10.16 -15.04 -8.58
CA LYS A 44 10.08 -16.48 -8.33
C LYS A 44 11.31 -16.76 -7.48
N ALA A 45 11.14 -17.07 -6.20
CA ALA A 45 12.07 -17.99 -5.58
C ALA A 45 11.94 -19.27 -6.41
N SER A 46 12.84 -19.44 -7.38
CA SER A 46 13.08 -20.71 -8.03
C SER A 46 13.61 -21.64 -6.96
N GLY A 47 12.70 -22.41 -6.38
CA GLY A 47 12.92 -23.66 -5.68
C GLY A 47 12.08 -24.73 -6.35
#